data_AF-A0A9Q2P806-F1
#
_entry.id   AF-A0A9Q2P806-F1
#
_cell.length_a   1.000
_cell.length_b   1.000
_cell.length_c   1.000
_cell.angle_alpha   90.00
_cell.angle_beta   90.00
_cell.angle_gamma   90.00
#
_symmetry.space_group_name_H-M   'P 1'
#
loop_
_entity.id
_entity.type
_entity.pdbx_description
1 polymer ?
#
loop_
_entity_poly.entity_id
_entity_poly.type
_entity_poly.pdbx_seq_one_letter_code
_entity_poly.pdbx_strand_id
1 'polypeptide(L)'
;MSSRRRLTREERLVIVRESGKGVSAKALAARFKVTERAIYYTVRTEKERRRESSIRTRQVSVTVTEEELRAFDAVLSKNGINSRSDGLRRLIQCANGVFIPDEHLSSELSSFRAALNRVGNNVSQIAKRMNEANKKGLRPPFGPGSLSQMRSLAGFVLDFADQVHSLAERRRSHLTLTVNAALKELADGEE
;
A
#
# COMPACT_ATOMS: atom_id res chain seq x y z
N MET A 1 -48.49 -39.72 9.30
CA MET A 1 -47.36 -38.89 9.78
C MET A 1 -46.34 -38.76 8.66
N SER A 2 -46.20 -37.56 8.06
CA SER A 2 -45.37 -37.35 6.87
C SER A 2 -43.89 -37.49 7.19
N SER A 3 -43.24 -38.49 6.58
CA SER A 3 -41.80 -38.74 6.68
C SER A 3 -41.02 -37.47 6.30
N ARG A 4 -40.25 -36.91 7.25
CA ARG A 4 -39.29 -35.84 6.96
C ARG A 4 -38.17 -36.42 6.10
N ARG A 5 -38.32 -36.33 4.77
CA ARG A 5 -37.25 -36.64 3.83
C ARG A 5 -36.03 -35.80 4.17
N ARG A 6 -34.90 -36.45 4.44
CA ARG A 6 -33.61 -35.81 4.66
C ARG A 6 -32.91 -35.63 3.31
N LEU A 7 -32.55 -34.40 2.98
CA LEU A 7 -31.77 -34.08 1.77
C LEU A 7 -30.35 -34.65 1.91
N THR A 8 -29.91 -35.39 0.89
CA THR A 8 -28.52 -35.86 0.77
C THR A 8 -27.59 -34.69 0.45
N ARG A 9 -26.28 -34.89 0.63
CA ARG A 9 -25.27 -33.86 0.36
C ARG A 9 -25.31 -33.37 -1.09
N GLU A 10 -25.50 -34.29 -2.04
CA GLU A 10 -25.58 -33.96 -3.47
C GLU A 10 -26.86 -33.17 -3.80
N GLU A 11 -28.00 -33.58 -3.25
CA GLU A 11 -29.27 -32.85 -3.43
C GLU A 11 -29.19 -31.41 -2.91
N ARG A 12 -28.52 -31.19 -1.76
CA ARG A 12 -28.27 -29.85 -1.22
C ARG A 12 -27.43 -28.99 -2.17
N LEU A 13 -26.40 -29.57 -2.79
CA LEU A 13 -25.54 -28.86 -3.76
C LEU A 13 -26.31 -28.47 -5.02
N VAL A 14 -27.20 -29.35 -5.50
CA VAL A 14 -28.08 -29.06 -6.64
C VAL A 14 -29.06 -27.93 -6.30
N ILE A 15 -29.67 -27.95 -5.10
CA ILE A 15 -30.56 -26.89 -4.62
C ILE A 15 -29.85 -25.52 -4.60
N VAL A 16 -28.62 -25.46 -4.08
CA VAL A 16 -27.83 -24.21 -4.05
C VAL A 16 -27.51 -23.71 -5.45
N ARG A 17 -27.12 -24.60 -6.36
CA ARG A 17 -26.80 -24.26 -7.75
C ARG A 17 -28.02 -23.69 -8.48
N GLU A 18 -29.15 -24.37 -8.39
CA GLU A 18 -30.39 -23.98 -9.09
C GLU A 18 -31.01 -22.73 -8.46
N SER A 19 -30.94 -22.57 -7.14
CA SER A 19 -31.34 -21.31 -6.48
C SER A 19 -30.48 -20.13 -6.92
N GLY A 20 -29.17 -20.33 -7.15
CA GLY A 20 -28.26 -19.31 -7.69
C GLY A 20 -28.56 -18.91 -9.14
N LYS A 21 -29.25 -19.77 -9.91
CA LYS A 21 -29.75 -19.47 -11.26
C LYS A 21 -31.12 -18.77 -11.26
N GLY A 22 -31.66 -18.43 -10.09
CA GLY A 22 -32.95 -17.74 -9.96
C GLY A 22 -34.17 -18.65 -9.90
N VAL A 23 -34.01 -19.97 -9.75
CA VAL A 23 -35.14 -20.89 -9.57
C VAL A 23 -35.80 -20.65 -8.21
N SER A 24 -37.14 -20.52 -8.21
CA SER A 24 -37.90 -20.20 -6.99
C SER A 24 -37.85 -21.33 -5.96
N ALA A 25 -37.86 -20.96 -4.67
CA ALA A 25 -37.84 -21.90 -3.56
C ALA A 25 -39.04 -22.87 -3.58
N LYS A 26 -40.20 -22.40 -4.06
CA LYS A 26 -41.41 -23.19 -4.27
C LYS A 26 -41.22 -24.29 -5.33
N ALA A 27 -40.57 -23.98 -6.46
CA ALA A 27 -40.27 -24.96 -7.50
C ALA A 27 -39.26 -26.02 -7.01
N LEU A 28 -38.25 -25.60 -6.25
CA LEU A 28 -37.26 -26.51 -5.65
C LEU A 28 -37.90 -27.39 -4.56
N ALA A 29 -38.77 -26.85 -3.73
CA ALA A 29 -39.51 -27.59 -2.71
C ALA A 29 -40.36 -28.72 -3.33
N ALA A 30 -41.10 -28.41 -4.40
CA ALA A 30 -41.89 -29.41 -5.13
C ALA A 30 -41.00 -30.49 -5.77
N ARG A 31 -39.89 -30.09 -6.42
CA ARG A 31 -38.95 -31.01 -7.09
C ARG A 31 -38.28 -31.99 -6.13
N PHE A 32 -37.85 -31.50 -4.97
CA PHE A 32 -37.15 -32.31 -3.97
C PHE A 32 -38.08 -32.93 -2.91
N LYS A 33 -39.40 -32.72 -3.02
CA LYS A 33 -40.41 -33.17 -2.06
C LYS A 33 -40.07 -32.77 -0.61
N VAL A 34 -39.65 -31.51 -0.44
CA VAL A 34 -39.31 -30.90 0.85
C VAL A 34 -40.08 -29.60 1.03
N THR A 35 -40.08 -29.06 2.25
CA THR A 35 -40.73 -27.77 2.52
C THR A 35 -39.88 -26.61 1.98
N GLU A 36 -40.52 -25.49 1.62
CA GLU A 36 -39.80 -24.26 1.24
C GLU A 36 -38.84 -23.81 2.34
N ARG A 37 -39.22 -23.98 3.62
CA ARG A 37 -38.35 -23.76 4.77
C ARG A 37 -37.06 -24.58 4.68
N ALA A 38 -37.12 -25.86 4.29
CA ALA A 38 -35.92 -26.69 4.13
C ALA A 38 -35.02 -26.19 2.99
N ILE A 39 -35.59 -25.65 1.92
CA ILE A 39 -34.83 -25.00 0.83
C ILE A 39 -34.13 -23.75 1.33
N TYR A 40 -34.85 -22.85 2.01
CA TYR A 40 -34.27 -21.63 2.59
C TYR A 40 -33.17 -21.94 3.60
N TYR A 41 -33.38 -22.92 4.49
CA TYR A 41 -32.36 -23.37 5.43
C TYR A 41 -31.16 -23.97 4.71
N THR A 42 -31.36 -24.81 3.69
CA THR A 42 -30.25 -25.41 2.93
C THR A 42 -29.42 -24.34 2.23
N VAL A 43 -30.06 -23.38 1.56
CA VAL A 43 -29.38 -22.28 0.87
C VAL A 43 -28.67 -21.36 1.88
N ARG A 44 -29.30 -21.07 3.03
CA ARG A 44 -28.71 -20.26 4.09
C ARG A 44 -27.52 -20.95 4.73
N THR A 45 -27.67 -22.20 5.17
CA THR A 45 -26.60 -23.00 5.77
C THR A 45 -25.45 -23.21 4.80
N GLU A 46 -25.71 -23.38 3.49
CA GLU A 46 -24.62 -23.45 2.50
C GLU A 46 -24.02 -22.08 2.18
N LYS A 47 -24.76 -20.97 2.29
CA LYS A 47 -24.18 -19.61 2.23
C LYS A 47 -23.32 -19.30 3.45
N GLU A 48 -23.75 -19.70 4.65
CA GLU A 48 -23.00 -19.58 5.91
C GLU A 48 -21.77 -20.48 5.85
N ARG A 49 -21.93 -21.75 5.44
CA ARG A 49 -20.82 -22.67 5.18
C ARG A 49 -19.89 -22.15 4.09
N ARG A 50 -20.37 -21.47 3.04
CA ARG A 50 -19.51 -20.80 2.05
C ARG A 50 -18.85 -19.54 2.63
N ARG A 51 -19.46 -18.80 3.54
CA ARG A 51 -18.77 -17.70 4.23
C ARG A 51 -17.67 -18.22 5.15
N GLU A 52 -17.86 -19.39 5.75
CA GLU A 52 -16.89 -20.07 6.61
C GLU A 52 -15.83 -20.86 5.81
N SER A 53 -16.21 -21.49 4.70
CA SER A 53 -15.39 -22.40 3.86
C SER A 53 -14.90 -21.77 2.55
N SER A 54 -15.35 -20.57 2.16
CA SER A 54 -14.79 -19.89 1.00
C SER A 54 -13.35 -19.58 1.33
N ILE A 55 -12.46 -20.39 0.75
CA ILE A 55 -11.04 -20.18 0.57
C ILE A 55 -10.81 -18.66 0.49
N ARG A 56 -10.33 -18.09 1.59
CA ARG A 56 -10.10 -16.64 1.74
C ARG A 56 -8.88 -16.17 0.94
N THR A 57 -8.19 -17.09 0.28
CA THR A 57 -6.88 -16.89 -0.34
C THR A 57 -6.98 -17.03 -1.85
N ARG A 58 -6.56 -15.99 -2.59
CA ARG A 58 -6.29 -16.07 -4.03
C ARG A 58 -4.82 -16.46 -4.23
N GLN A 59 -4.55 -17.33 -5.21
CA GLN A 59 -3.17 -17.69 -5.58
C GLN A 59 -2.57 -16.58 -6.45
N VAL A 60 -1.36 -16.15 -6.10
CA VAL A 60 -0.55 -15.19 -6.87
C VAL A 60 0.73 -15.92 -7.25
N SER A 61 1.06 -15.94 -8.54
CA SER A 61 2.33 -16.47 -9.06
C SER A 61 3.16 -15.33 -9.63
N VAL A 62 4.45 -15.29 -9.30
CA VAL A 62 5.40 -14.31 -9.83
C VAL A 62 6.67 -15.03 -10.28
N THR A 63 7.25 -14.58 -11.38
CA THR A 63 8.56 -15.05 -11.84
C THR A 63 9.62 -14.09 -11.30
N VAL A 64 10.66 -14.65 -10.69
CA VAL A 64 11.80 -13.90 -10.17
C VAL A 64 13.09 -14.49 -10.72
N THR A 65 14.13 -13.66 -10.79
CA THR A 65 15.49 -14.10 -11.06
C THR A 65 16.09 -14.84 -9.86
N GLU A 66 17.15 -15.59 -10.10
CA GLU A 66 17.90 -16.29 -9.04
C GLU A 66 18.51 -15.32 -8.01
N GLU A 67 18.94 -14.13 -8.46
CA GLU A 67 19.49 -13.09 -7.58
C GLU A 67 18.41 -12.50 -6.66
N GLU A 68 17.23 -12.20 -7.19
CA GLU A 68 16.08 -11.73 -6.40
C GLU A 68 15.63 -12.78 -5.37
N LEU A 69 15.60 -14.05 -5.76
CA LEU A 69 15.23 -15.14 -4.85
C LEU A 69 16.22 -15.28 -3.69
N ARG A 70 17.53 -15.20 -3.96
CA ARG A 70 18.57 -15.23 -2.92
C ARG A 70 18.50 -14.04 -1.98
N ALA A 71 18.29 -12.84 -2.53
CA ALA A 71 18.12 -11.64 -1.72
C ALA A 71 16.89 -11.76 -0.80
N PHE A 72 15.80 -12.33 -1.30
CA PHE A 72 14.59 -12.58 -0.51
C PHE A 72 14.84 -13.60 0.61
N ASP A 73 15.49 -14.73 0.31
CA ASP A 73 15.83 -15.75 1.31
C ASP A 73 16.75 -15.21 2.42
N ALA A 74 17.70 -14.34 2.09
CA ALA A 74 18.56 -13.69 3.06
C ALA A 74 17.75 -12.80 4.03
N VAL A 75 16.75 -12.07 3.54
CA VAL A 75 15.86 -11.25 4.35
C VAL A 75 15.00 -12.12 5.29
N LEU A 76 14.44 -13.22 4.78
CA LEU A 76 13.64 -14.14 5.60
C LEU A 76 14.48 -14.81 6.69
N SER A 77 15.67 -15.29 6.34
CA SER A 77 16.59 -15.94 7.26
C SER A 77 17.03 -15.01 8.38
N LYS A 78 17.31 -13.73 8.07
CA LYS A 78 17.65 -12.71 9.07
C LYS A 78 16.53 -12.47 10.08
N ASN A 79 15.28 -12.69 9.68
CA ASN A 79 14.10 -12.53 10.53
C ASN A 79 13.56 -13.86 11.09
N GLY A 80 14.30 -14.97 10.94
CA GLY A 80 13.91 -16.28 11.50
C GLY A 80 12.73 -16.96 10.79
N ILE A 81 12.38 -16.53 9.57
CA ILE A 81 11.25 -17.08 8.81
C ILE A 81 11.73 -18.20 7.89
N ASN A 82 11.22 -19.41 8.11
CA ASN A 82 11.58 -20.60 7.35
C ASN A 82 10.69 -20.86 6.12
N SER A 83 9.62 -20.08 5.94
CA SER A 83 8.62 -20.26 4.86
C SER A 83 8.55 -19.02 3.98
N ARG A 84 8.95 -19.19 2.71
CA ARG A 84 8.88 -18.14 1.67
C ARG A 84 7.45 -17.63 1.47
N SER A 85 6.47 -18.54 1.48
CA SER A 85 5.06 -18.21 1.27
C SER A 85 4.49 -17.38 2.42
N ASP A 86 4.90 -17.66 3.65
CA ASP A 86 4.41 -16.91 4.83
C ASP A 86 5.08 -15.55 4.94
N GLY A 87 6.39 -15.48 4.65
CA GLY A 87 7.10 -14.21 4.51
C GLY A 87 6.47 -13.31 3.44
N LEU A 88 6.17 -13.86 2.26
CA LEU A 88 5.51 -13.10 1.19
C LEU A 88 4.09 -12.67 1.58
N ARG A 89 3.31 -13.54 2.24
CA ARG A 89 1.96 -13.21 2.70
C ARG A 89 1.98 -12.05 3.70
N ARG A 90 2.93 -12.04 4.64
CA ARG A 90 3.06 -10.97 5.63
C ARG A 90 3.51 -9.65 4.99
N LEU A 91 4.44 -9.70 4.04
CA LEU A 91 4.81 -8.51 3.24
C LEU A 91 3.61 -7.94 2.49
N ILE A 92 2.76 -8.78 1.91
CA ILE A 92 1.51 -8.35 1.25
C ILE A 92 0.51 -7.78 2.26
N GLN A 93 0.44 -8.30 3.48
CA GLN A 93 -0.42 -7.74 4.53
C GLN A 93 0.08 -6.37 5.01
N CYS A 94 1.40 -6.21 5.17
CA CYS A 94 2.04 -4.95 5.56
C CYS A 94 2.08 -3.92 4.43
N ALA A 95 2.01 -4.37 3.18
CA ALA A 95 1.86 -3.50 2.01
C ALA A 95 0.67 -2.54 2.15
N ASN A 96 -0.37 -2.95 2.88
CA ASN A 96 -1.51 -2.11 3.22
C ASN A 96 -1.07 -1.00 4.21
N GLY A 97 -0.65 0.15 3.67
CA GLY A 97 -0.10 1.27 4.43
C GLY A 97 1.31 1.68 3.99
N VAL A 98 2.13 0.71 3.54
CA VAL A 98 3.51 0.95 3.08
C VAL A 98 3.56 1.65 1.72
N PHE A 99 2.60 1.35 0.82
CA PHE A 99 2.50 1.98 -0.50
C PHE A 99 1.64 3.26 -0.52
N ILE A 100 1.17 3.74 0.64
CA ILE A 100 0.49 5.03 0.71
C ILE A 100 1.55 6.14 0.58
N PRO A 101 1.37 7.10 -0.34
CA PRO A 101 2.22 8.28 -0.42
C PRO A 101 2.26 8.94 0.96
N ASP A 102 3.45 9.13 1.50
CA ASP A 102 3.61 9.77 2.80
C ASP A 102 3.17 11.23 2.68
N GLU A 103 1.99 11.53 3.21
CA GLU A 103 1.35 12.84 3.10
C GLU A 103 2.15 13.92 3.84
N HIS A 104 2.86 13.54 4.90
CA HIS A 104 3.77 14.42 5.62
C HIS A 104 5.02 14.73 4.79
N LEU A 105 5.68 13.70 4.24
CA LEU A 105 6.78 13.86 3.28
C LEU A 105 6.37 14.71 2.07
N SER A 106 5.17 14.47 1.52
CA SER A 106 4.63 15.24 0.39
C SER A 106 4.42 16.71 0.76
N SER A 107 3.88 17.00 1.95
CA SER A 107 3.67 18.35 2.45
C SER A 107 4.98 19.10 2.71
N GLU A 108 5.96 18.43 3.32
CA GLU A 108 7.32 18.96 3.54
C GLU A 108 8.01 19.27 2.21
N LEU A 109 8.00 18.33 1.25
CA LEU A 109 8.54 18.55 -0.10
C LEU A 109 7.84 19.69 -0.85
N SER A 110 6.53 19.84 -0.70
CA SER A 110 5.77 20.95 -1.30
C SER A 110 6.17 22.31 -0.71
N SER A 111 6.33 22.36 0.61
CA SER A 111 6.81 23.55 1.33
C SER A 111 8.24 23.93 0.90
N PHE A 112 9.10 22.93 0.70
CA PHE A 112 10.45 23.14 0.17
C PHE A 112 10.46 23.64 -1.27
N ARG A 113 9.62 23.07 -2.15
CA ARG A 113 9.45 23.57 -3.52
C ARG A 113 9.05 25.05 -3.54
N ALA A 114 8.15 25.47 -2.65
CA ALA A 114 7.76 26.86 -2.53
C ALA A 114 8.92 27.77 -2.07
N ALA A 115 9.78 27.28 -1.18
CA ALA A 115 10.98 28.01 -0.75
C ALA A 115 12.04 28.11 -1.87
N LEU A 116 12.29 27.02 -2.61
CA LEU A 116 13.16 27.02 -3.80
C LEU A 116 12.68 27.98 -4.89
N ASN A 117 11.36 28.06 -5.11
CA ASN A 117 10.78 29.02 -6.06
C ASN A 117 11.05 30.47 -5.63
N ARG A 118 10.89 30.80 -4.34
CA ARG A 118 11.22 32.13 -3.81
C ARG A 118 12.70 32.46 -4.03
N VAL A 119 13.56 31.49 -3.78
CA VAL A 119 15.00 31.56 -4.02
C VAL A 119 15.33 31.82 -5.49
N GLY A 120 14.79 31.02 -6.41
CA GLY A 120 15.04 31.16 -7.85
C GLY A 120 14.58 32.51 -8.40
N ASN A 121 13.46 33.03 -7.85
CA ASN A 121 12.97 34.36 -8.17
C ASN A 121 13.93 35.46 -7.71
N ASN A 122 14.49 35.36 -6.50
CA ASN A 122 15.45 36.33 -5.99
C ASN A 122 16.75 36.36 -6.83
N VAL A 123 17.27 35.18 -7.21
CA VAL A 123 18.44 35.08 -8.11
C VAL A 123 18.15 35.72 -9.47
N SER A 124 16.99 35.40 -10.05
CA SER A 124 16.57 35.96 -11.33
C SER A 124 16.45 37.49 -11.28
N GLN A 125 15.97 38.03 -10.16
CA GLN A 125 15.91 39.48 -9.95
C GLN A 125 17.29 40.13 -9.84
N ILE A 126 18.23 39.52 -9.13
CA ILE A 126 19.62 40.01 -9.04
C ILE A 126 20.24 40.01 -10.45
N ALA A 127 20.13 38.91 -11.18
CA ALA A 127 20.64 38.79 -12.54
C ALA A 127 20.03 39.84 -13.49
N LYS A 128 18.71 40.07 -13.40
CA LYS A 128 18.01 41.09 -14.20
C LYS A 128 18.51 42.50 -13.90
N ARG A 129 18.66 42.87 -12.62
CA ARG A 129 19.18 44.19 -12.20
C ARG A 129 20.61 44.40 -12.67
N MET A 130 21.45 43.37 -12.60
CA MET A 130 22.83 43.43 -13.11
C MET A 130 22.85 43.65 -14.63
N ASN A 131 22.03 42.91 -15.37
CA ASN A 131 21.93 43.05 -16.83
C ASN A 131 21.42 44.45 -17.24
N GLU A 132 20.46 45.01 -16.51
CA GLU A 132 19.94 46.36 -16.76
C GLU A 132 20.98 47.45 -16.46
N ALA A 133 21.76 47.31 -15.39
CA ALA A 133 22.83 48.26 -15.06
C ALA A 133 23.94 48.24 -16.13
N ASN A 134 24.39 47.06 -16.54
CA ASN A 134 25.36 46.89 -17.62
C ASN A 134 24.86 47.50 -18.94
N LYS A 135 23.60 47.27 -19.31
CA LYS A 135 23.01 47.87 -20.54
C LYS A 135 22.99 49.39 -20.52
N LYS A 136 22.86 50.01 -19.35
CA LYS A 136 22.87 51.47 -19.17
C LYS A 136 24.27 52.05 -19.02
N GLY A 137 25.33 51.23 -19.11
CA GLY A 137 26.71 51.65 -18.87
C GLY A 137 26.97 52.06 -17.41
N LEU A 138 26.07 51.71 -16.50
CA LEU A 138 26.18 52.02 -15.08
C LEU A 138 26.93 50.90 -14.37
N ARG A 139 27.66 51.23 -13.30
CA ARG A 139 28.24 50.20 -12.44
C ARG A 139 27.10 49.35 -11.85
N PRO A 140 27.19 48.00 -11.92
CA PRO A 140 26.18 47.13 -11.33
C PRO A 140 25.97 47.47 -9.86
N PRO A 141 24.72 47.63 -9.39
CA PRO A 141 24.42 47.85 -7.97
C PRO A 141 24.55 46.52 -7.23
N PHE A 142 25.77 46.00 -7.15
CA PHE A 142 26.09 44.78 -6.44
C PHE A 142 26.73 45.14 -5.11
N GLY A 143 25.86 45.53 -4.17
CA GLY A 143 26.26 45.99 -2.85
C GLY A 143 26.31 44.86 -1.81
N PRO A 144 26.68 45.20 -0.55
CA PRO A 144 26.70 44.25 0.57
C PRO A 144 25.38 43.48 0.75
N GLY A 145 24.23 44.09 0.42
CA GLY A 145 22.91 43.45 0.48
C GLY A 145 22.68 42.36 -0.58
N SER A 146 23.25 42.50 -1.78
CA SER A 146 23.20 41.45 -2.82
C SER A 146 24.09 40.26 -2.45
N LEU A 147 25.24 40.55 -1.81
CA LEU A 147 26.14 39.54 -1.25
C LEU A 147 25.51 38.79 -0.08
N SER A 148 24.83 39.48 0.83
CA SER A 148 24.13 38.82 1.94
C SER A 148 22.99 37.94 1.44
N GLN A 149 22.24 38.37 0.43
CA GLN A 149 21.22 37.55 -0.22
C GLN A 149 21.80 36.29 -0.87
N MET A 150 22.92 36.38 -1.60
CA MET A 150 23.54 35.19 -2.20
C MET A 150 24.19 34.25 -1.17
N ARG A 151 24.71 34.76 -0.05
CA ARG A 151 25.19 33.93 1.06
C ARG A 151 24.06 33.22 1.80
N SER A 152 22.97 33.94 2.07
CA SER A 152 21.75 33.38 2.64
C SER A 152 21.17 32.28 1.74
N LEU A 153 21.25 32.47 0.43
CA LEU A 153 20.88 31.47 -0.56
C LEU A 153 21.78 30.22 -0.51
N ALA A 154 23.10 30.40 -0.52
CA ALA A 154 24.04 29.27 -0.48
C ALA A 154 23.85 28.43 0.80
N GLY A 155 23.62 29.10 1.94
CA GLY A 155 23.27 28.44 3.19
C GLY A 155 21.96 27.65 3.07
N PHE A 156 20.91 28.27 2.53
CA PHE A 156 19.62 27.60 2.33
C PHE A 156 19.72 26.34 1.46
N VAL A 157 20.52 26.36 0.38
CA VAL A 157 20.70 25.19 -0.50
C VAL A 157 21.47 24.06 0.19
N LEU A 158 22.48 24.38 1.00
CA LEU A 158 23.23 23.40 1.77
C LEU A 158 22.34 22.77 2.85
N ASP A 159 21.64 23.60 3.63
CA ASP A 159 20.70 23.14 4.67
C ASP A 159 19.55 22.32 4.07
N PHE A 160 19.14 22.63 2.84
CA PHE A 160 18.11 21.89 2.10
C PHE A 160 18.55 20.46 1.77
N ALA A 161 19.78 20.27 1.30
CA ALA A 161 20.29 18.95 0.95
C ALA A 161 20.29 18.02 2.19
N ASP A 162 20.70 18.56 3.33
CA ASP A 162 20.74 17.84 4.61
C ASP A 162 19.33 17.50 5.13
N GLN A 163 18.37 18.42 4.99
CA GLN A 163 16.98 18.20 5.40
C GLN A 163 16.29 17.14 4.55
N VAL A 164 16.44 17.19 3.22
CA VAL A 164 15.88 16.17 2.32
C VAL A 164 16.50 14.80 2.58
N HIS A 165 17.82 14.75 2.76
CA HIS A 165 18.51 13.51 3.08
C HIS A 165 18.02 12.91 4.40
N SER A 166 17.96 13.74 5.46
CA SER A 166 17.47 13.32 6.77
C SER A 166 16.04 12.81 6.73
N LEU A 167 15.17 13.45 5.94
CA LEU A 167 13.77 13.08 5.84
C LEU A 167 13.60 11.77 5.05
N ALA A 168 14.38 11.56 3.99
CA ALA A 168 14.45 10.29 3.27
C ALA A 168 14.98 9.15 4.16
N GLU A 169 16.01 9.43 4.96
CA GLU A 169 16.59 8.46 5.90
C GLU A 169 15.61 8.06 7.02
N ARG A 170 14.88 9.02 7.58
CA ARG A 170 13.81 8.73 8.55
C ARG A 170 12.72 7.87 7.96
N ARG A 171 12.25 8.20 6.74
CA ARG A 171 11.23 7.41 6.04
C ARG A 171 11.71 5.98 5.79
N ARG A 172 12.95 5.82 5.29
CA ARG A 172 13.58 4.52 5.06
C ARG A 172 13.67 3.71 6.35
N SER A 173 14.17 4.32 7.43
CA SER A 173 14.30 3.68 8.73
C SER A 173 12.96 3.23 9.28
N HIS A 174 11.92 4.08 9.19
CA HIS A 174 10.57 3.74 9.60
C HIS A 174 10.02 2.54 8.82
N LEU A 175 10.15 2.54 7.48
CA LEU A 175 9.72 1.43 6.64
C LEU A 175 10.45 0.12 6.99
N THR A 176 11.77 0.18 7.19
CA THR A 176 12.56 -0.98 7.60
C THR A 176 12.11 -1.53 8.95
N LEU A 177 11.82 -0.67 9.92
CA LEU A 177 11.30 -1.09 11.23
C LEU A 177 9.91 -1.73 11.11
N THR A 178 8.98 -1.13 10.35
CA THR A 178 7.64 -1.70 10.13
C THR A 178 7.72 -3.08 9.48
N VAL A 179 8.56 -3.22 8.45
CA VAL A 179 8.75 -4.51 7.77
C VAL A 179 9.37 -5.54 8.71
N ASN A 180 10.44 -5.19 9.43
CA ASN A 180 11.09 -6.13 10.35
C ASN A 180 10.18 -6.52 11.53
N ALA A 181 9.41 -5.58 12.08
CA ALA A 181 8.46 -5.88 13.16
C ALA A 181 7.40 -6.90 12.70
N ALA A 182 6.84 -6.70 11.51
CA ALA A 182 5.87 -7.62 10.96
C ALA A 182 6.44 -9.00 10.65
N LEU A 183 7.70 -9.08 10.21
CA LEU A 183 8.39 -10.34 10.00
C LEU A 183 8.73 -11.03 11.33
N LYS A 184 9.04 -10.25 12.38
CA LYS A 184 9.36 -10.78 13.71
C LYS A 184 8.14 -11.32 14.46
N GLU A 185 6.98 -10.66 14.37
CA GLU A 185 5.70 -11.17 14.92
C GLU A 185 5.38 -12.59 14.40
N LEU A 186 5.73 -12.88 13.14
CA LEU A 186 5.57 -14.22 12.57
C LEU A 186 6.56 -15.25 13.14
N ALA A 187 7.80 -14.83 13.43
CA ALA A 187 8.81 -15.70 13.99
C ALA A 187 8.53 -16.05 15.47
N ASP A 188 7.92 -15.12 16.21
CA ASP A 188 7.62 -15.26 17.63
C ASP A 188 6.32 -16.06 17.90
N GLY A 189 5.56 -16.43 16.86
CA GLY A 189 4.44 -17.37 16.96
C GLY A 189 3.13 -16.79 17.54
N GLU A 190 3.01 -15.47 17.61
CA GLU A 190 1.76 -14.80 18.01
C GLU A 190 0.82 -14.70 16.78
N GLU A 191 -0.04 -15.72 16.59
CA GLU A 191 -1.23 -15.67 15.73
C GLU A 191 -2.51 -15.38 16.55
#